data_AF-A0A2N2ZBA8-F1
#
_entry.id   AF-A0A2N2ZBA8-F1
#
_cell.length_a   1.000
_cell.length_b   1.000
_cell.length_c   1.000
_cell.angle_alpha   90.00
_cell.angle_beta   90.00
_cell.angle_gamma   90.00
#
_symmetry.space_group_name_H-M   'P 1'
#
loop_
_entity.id
_entity.type
_entity.pdbx_description
1 polymer ?
#
loop_
_entity_poly.entity_id
_entity_poly.type
_entity_poly.pdbx_seq_one_letter_code
_entity_poly.pdbx_strand_id
1 'polypeptide(L)'
;MPDLEIERTIDYSVDEVSTDKRDYFLSALRVLKRHGIIPNHGYDVSISGNIPINAGLSSSSALVAAWVLFLHEAFGNGKTVSSEQIARHTYEAEVLEYNEPGGLMDQYTISLGKVL
;
A
#
# COMPACT_ATOMS: atom_id res chain seq x y z
N MET A 1 15.20 11.50 -5.63
CA MET A 1 15.13 11.19 -4.19
C MET A 1 16.53 10.75 -3.79
N PRO A 2 17.21 11.36 -2.79
CA PRO A 2 18.43 10.76 -2.27
C PRO A 2 18.07 9.38 -1.71
N ASP A 3 18.97 8.42 -1.89
CA ASP A 3 18.79 7.08 -1.33
C ASP A 3 18.71 7.19 0.19
N LEU A 4 17.68 6.62 0.80
CA LEU A 4 17.44 6.81 2.22
C LEU A 4 18.40 5.95 3.08
N GLU A 5 19.13 5.00 2.49
CA GLU A 5 20.01 4.03 3.18
C GLU A 5 19.35 3.36 4.40
N ILE A 6 18.01 3.26 4.38
CA ILE A 6 17.23 2.61 5.43
C ILE A 6 17.02 1.16 5.02
N GLU A 7 17.75 0.25 5.68
CA GLU A 7 17.41 -1.17 5.65
C GLU A 7 16.38 -1.47 6.74
N ARG A 8 15.32 -2.19 6.38
CA ARG A 8 14.26 -2.54 7.31
C ARG A 8 13.79 -3.97 7.08
N THR A 9 13.80 -4.76 8.15
CA THR A 9 13.16 -6.08 8.17
C THR A 9 11.75 -5.94 8.74
N ILE A 10 10.77 -6.52 8.04
CA ILE A 10 9.36 -6.55 8.47
C ILE A 10 9.01 -8.00 8.79
N ASP A 11 8.59 -8.24 10.03
CA ASP A 11 8.09 -9.56 10.42
C ASP A 11 6.65 -9.72 9.93
N TYR A 12 6.47 -10.56 8.91
CA TYR A 12 5.16 -10.86 8.31
C TYR A 12 4.27 -11.75 9.21
N SER A 13 4.83 -12.35 10.26
CA SER A 13 4.06 -13.17 11.21
C SER A 13 3.29 -12.35 12.22
N VAL A 14 3.63 -11.07 12.40
CA VAL A 14 3.04 -10.21 13.43
C VAL A 14 1.73 -9.59 12.95
N ASP A 15 0.63 -10.02 13.59
CA ASP A 15 -0.73 -9.50 13.33
C ASP A 15 -1.07 -8.26 14.19
N GLU A 16 -0.14 -7.68 14.95
CA GLU A 16 -0.32 -6.38 15.66
C GLU A 16 0.36 -5.21 14.97
N VAL A 17 -0.36 -4.10 14.80
CA VAL A 17 0.20 -2.84 14.28
C VAL A 17 0.80 -2.09 15.45
N SER A 18 2.10 -1.77 15.39
CA SER A 18 2.68 -0.79 16.30
C SER A 18 2.03 0.56 16.06
N THR A 19 1.41 1.12 17.10
CA THR A 19 0.74 2.43 17.07
C THR A 19 1.71 3.60 16.91
N ASP A 20 3.02 3.38 17.07
CA ASP A 20 4.01 4.45 17.17
C ASP A 20 4.56 4.92 15.82
N LYS A 21 4.40 4.13 14.74
CA LYS A 21 4.87 4.54 13.41
C LYS A 21 4.02 3.95 12.29
N ARG A 22 3.49 4.82 11.43
CA ARG A 22 2.77 4.45 10.21
C ARG A 22 3.70 3.68 9.28
N ASP A 23 3.36 2.42 9.05
CA ASP A 23 4.07 1.49 8.20
C ASP A 23 3.13 0.97 7.12
N TYR A 24 3.04 1.74 6.05
CA TYR A 24 2.19 1.43 4.91
C TYR A 24 2.55 0.11 4.23
N PHE A 25 3.82 -0.32 4.30
CA PHE A 25 4.28 -1.55 3.66
C PHE A 25 3.76 -2.79 4.40
N LEU A 26 3.93 -2.84 5.72
CA LEU A 26 3.37 -3.93 6.56
C LEU A 26 1.85 -3.91 6.55
N SER A 27 1.25 -2.73 6.63
CA SER A 27 -0.20 -2.56 6.62
C SER A 27 -0.84 -3.17 5.36
N ALA A 28 -0.31 -2.85 4.18
CA ALA A 28 -0.78 -3.43 2.92
C ALA A 28 -0.61 -4.96 2.87
N LEU A 29 0.53 -5.49 3.34
CA LEU A 29 0.78 -6.93 3.42
C LEU A 29 -0.26 -7.65 4.30
N ARG A 30 -0.66 -7.06 5.42
CA ARG A 30 -1.68 -7.60 6.34
C ARG A 30 -3.07 -7.56 5.74
N VAL A 31 -3.45 -6.44 5.13
CA VAL A 31 -4.72 -6.30 4.42
C VAL A 31 -4.83 -7.41 3.37
N LEU A 32 -3.82 -7.56 2.51
CA LEU A 32 -3.82 -8.56 1.45
C LEU A 32 -3.80 -10.00 1.98
N LYS A 33 -3.12 -10.26 3.11
CA LYS A 33 -3.16 -11.56 3.81
C LYS A 33 -4.61 -11.96 4.15
N ARG A 34 -5.44 -11.03 4.65
CA ARG A 34 -6.86 -11.29 4.94
C ARG A 34 -7.68 -11.63 3.70
N HIS A 35 -7.25 -11.16 2.54
CA HIS A 35 -7.85 -11.46 1.24
C HIS A 35 -7.22 -12.68 0.54
N GLY A 36 -6.37 -13.44 1.25
CA GLY A 36 -5.74 -14.68 0.76
C GLY A 36 -4.59 -14.46 -0.21
N ILE A 37 -4.04 -13.24 -0.29
CA ILE A 37 -2.86 -12.91 -1.08
C ILE A 37 -1.66 -12.96 -0.12
N ILE A 38 -0.89 -14.04 -0.24
CA ILE A 38 0.16 -14.39 0.71
C ILE A 38 1.50 -14.41 -0.03
N PRO A 39 2.49 -13.58 0.39
CA PRO A 39 3.83 -13.65 -0.13
C PRO A 39 4.44 -15.03 0.02
N ASN A 40 4.97 -15.58 -1.06
CA ASN A 40 5.58 -16.91 -1.13
C ASN A 40 7.05 -16.89 -1.62
N HIS A 41 7.54 -15.73 -2.07
CA HIS A 41 8.95 -15.47 -2.40
C HIS A 41 9.28 -13.98 -2.21
N GLY A 42 10.57 -13.65 -2.21
CA GLY A 42 11.07 -12.28 -2.08
C GLY A 42 11.20 -11.56 -3.41
N TYR A 43 11.30 -10.22 -3.34
CA TYR A 43 11.56 -9.34 -4.48
C TYR A 43 12.54 -8.23 -4.10
N ASP A 44 13.41 -7.87 -5.04
CA ASP A 44 14.13 -6.61 -5.02
C ASP A 44 13.28 -5.55 -5.73
N VAL A 45 12.74 -4.59 -4.98
CA VAL A 45 11.81 -3.58 -5.51
C VAL A 45 12.41 -2.18 -5.38
N SER A 46 12.52 -1.48 -6.50
CA SER A 46 12.87 -0.06 -6.54
C SER A 46 11.62 0.78 -6.80
N ILE A 47 11.27 1.67 -5.87
CA ILE A 47 10.11 2.57 -6.00
C ILE A 47 10.61 3.99 -6.28
N SER A 48 10.14 4.59 -7.36
CA SER A 48 10.43 5.98 -7.72
C SER A 48 9.15 6.71 -8.09
N GLY A 49 9.01 7.96 -7.65
CA GLY A 49 7.89 8.83 -8.01
C GLY A 49 8.35 10.27 -8.18
N ASN A 50 7.57 11.05 -8.92
CA ASN A 50 7.77 12.49 -9.11
C ASN A 50 6.83 13.34 -8.23
N ILE A 51 6.03 12.72 -7.35
CA ILE A 51 5.14 13.42 -6.43
C ILE A 51 5.98 13.98 -5.27
N PRO A 52 5.93 15.29 -5.00
CA PRO A 52 6.67 15.90 -3.90
C PRO A 52 6.18 15.39 -2.54
N ILE A 53 7.09 14.92 -1.70
CA ILE A 53 6.81 14.52 -0.30
C ILE A 53 6.45 15.78 0.51
N ASN A 54 5.43 15.71 1.36
CA ASN A 54 4.91 16.81 2.22
C ASN A 54 4.20 17.98 1.51
N ALA A 55 3.79 17.83 0.25
CA ALA A 55 3.04 18.89 -0.45
C ALA A 55 1.52 18.89 -0.15
N GLY A 56 1.01 17.98 0.70
CA GLY A 56 -0.44 17.81 0.90
C GLY A 56 -1.16 17.25 -0.35
N LEU A 57 -0.41 16.63 -1.26
CA LEU A 57 -0.88 16.11 -2.56
C LEU A 57 -1.04 14.57 -2.56
N SER A 58 -1.40 13.97 -1.41
CA SER A 58 -1.69 12.54 -1.30
C SER A 58 -0.54 11.61 -1.71
N SER A 59 0.71 12.02 -1.46
CA SER A 59 1.93 11.26 -1.81
C SER A 59 2.05 9.93 -1.05
N SER A 60 1.47 9.83 0.17
CA SER A 60 1.39 8.57 0.91
C SER A 60 0.42 7.60 0.24
N SER A 61 -0.78 8.07 -0.14
CA SER A 61 -1.80 7.26 -0.79
C SER A 61 -1.34 6.72 -2.15
N ALA A 62 -0.59 7.52 -2.92
CA ALA A 62 -0.02 7.07 -4.19
C ALA A 62 1.01 5.95 -4.01
N LEU A 63 1.86 6.06 -2.98
CA LEU A 63 2.82 5.02 -2.63
C LEU A 63 2.12 3.74 -2.17
N VAL A 64 1.11 3.86 -1.30
CA VAL A 64 0.33 2.70 -0.81
C VAL A 64 -0.40 2.01 -1.97
N ALA A 65 -1.02 2.78 -2.87
CA ALA A 65 -1.73 2.24 -4.02
C ALA A 65 -0.80 1.49 -4.97
N ALA A 66 0.36 2.07 -5.29
CA ALA A 66 1.37 1.42 -6.13
C ALA A 66 1.89 0.13 -5.48
N TRP A 67 2.10 0.16 -4.15
CA TRP A 67 2.52 -1.01 -3.40
C TRP A 67 1.45 -2.12 -3.37
N VAL A 68 0.18 -1.78 -3.13
CA VAL A 68 -0.95 -2.72 -3.16
C VAL A 68 -1.10 -3.36 -4.53
N LEU A 69 -1.01 -2.57 -5.61
CA LEU A 69 -1.05 -3.09 -6.98
C LEU A 69 0.10 -4.07 -7.23
N PHE A 70 1.33 -3.70 -6.87
CA PHE A 70 2.49 -4.59 -7.00
C PHE A 70 2.26 -5.92 -6.27
N LEU A 71 1.78 -5.90 -5.02
CA LEU A 71 1.55 -7.11 -4.24
C LEU A 71 0.46 -8.01 -4.85
N HIS A 72 -0.58 -7.44 -5.45
CA HIS A 72 -1.58 -8.21 -6.22
C HIS A 72 -0.96 -8.88 -7.44
N GLU A 73 -0.16 -8.16 -8.22
CA GLU A 73 0.49 -8.72 -9.41
C GLU A 73 1.54 -9.78 -9.03
N ALA A 74 2.28 -9.56 -7.94
CA ALA A 74 3.32 -10.45 -7.45
C ALA A 74 2.76 -11.75 -6.84
N PHE A 75 1.68 -11.66 -6.06
CA PHE A 75 1.21 -12.76 -5.19
C PHE A 75 -0.24 -13.18 -5.44
N GLY A 76 -0.97 -12.51 -6.33
CA GLY A 76 -2.38 -12.77 -6.65
C GLY A 76 -2.63 -14.04 -7.48
N ASN A 77 -1.59 -14.82 -7.79
CA ASN A 77 -1.67 -16.08 -8.55
C ASN A 77 -2.41 -15.93 -9.89
N GLY A 78 -2.19 -14.82 -10.60
CA GLY A 78 -2.78 -14.56 -11.92
C GLY A 78 -4.25 -14.17 -11.90
N LYS A 79 -4.84 -13.91 -10.72
CA LYS A 79 -6.18 -13.33 -10.62
C LYS A 79 -6.13 -11.87 -11.05
N THR A 80 -6.98 -11.50 -12.00
CA THR A 80 -7.16 -10.10 -12.38
C THR A 80 -7.74 -9.32 -11.20
N VAL A 81 -7.01 -8.30 -10.73
CA VAL A 81 -7.50 -7.39 -9.70
C VAL A 81 -8.17 -6.19 -10.36
N SER A 82 -9.35 -5.79 -9.87
CA SER A 82 -10.01 -4.57 -10.36
C SER A 82 -9.43 -3.31 -9.72
N SER A 83 -9.51 -2.20 -10.43
CA SER A 83 -9.16 -0.86 -9.90
C SER A 83 -9.92 -0.53 -8.60
N GLU A 84 -11.15 -1.01 -8.47
CA GLU A 84 -11.96 -0.85 -7.25
C GLU A 84 -11.41 -1.67 -6.08
N GLN A 85 -10.94 -2.90 -6.33
CA GLN A 85 -10.31 -3.72 -5.30
C GLN A 85 -8.99 -3.11 -4.83
N ILE A 86 -8.20 -2.56 -5.76
CA ILE A 86 -6.97 -1.81 -5.41
C ILE A 86 -7.32 -0.59 -4.54
N ALA A 87 -8.35 0.18 -4.92
CA ALA A 87 -8.82 1.33 -4.14
C ALA A 87 -9.21 0.93 -2.72
N ARG A 88 -10.00 -0.15 -2.59
CA ARG A 88 -10.49 -0.66 -1.32
C ARG A 88 -9.34 -1.10 -0.42
N HIS A 89 -8.42 -1.92 -0.94
CA HIS A 89 -7.30 -2.43 -0.15
C HIS A 89 -6.32 -1.31 0.24
N THR A 90 -6.14 -0.31 -0.62
CA THR A 90 -5.34 0.89 -0.32
C THR A 90 -5.96 1.68 0.84
N TYR A 91 -7.28 1.89 0.81
CA TYR A 91 -8.01 2.54 1.90
C TYR A 91 -7.93 1.75 3.21
N GLU A 92 -8.10 0.43 3.16
CA GLU A 92 -7.94 -0.43 4.34
C GLU A 92 -6.53 -0.30 4.94
N ALA A 93 -5.49 -0.26 4.10
CA ALA A 93 -4.10 -0.18 4.53
C ALA A 93 -3.70 1.19 5.07
N GLU A 94 -4.21 2.28 4.48
CA GLU A 94 -3.81 3.64 4.87
C GLU A 94 -4.65 4.18 6.03
N VAL A 95 -5.96 3.92 6.02
CA VAL A 95 -6.93 4.55 6.93
C VAL A 95 -7.38 3.61 8.02
N LEU A 96 -7.82 2.39 7.68
CA LEU A 96 -8.47 1.51 8.65
C LEU A 96 -7.47 0.86 9.63
N GLU A 97 -6.28 0.48 9.17
CA GLU A 97 -5.25 -0.12 10.05
C GLU A 97 -4.72 0.86 11.11
N TYR A 98 -4.82 2.17 10.87
CA TYR A 98 -4.36 3.22 11.80
C TYR A 98 -5.48 4.03 12.44
N ASN A 99 -6.74 3.68 12.15
CA ASN A 99 -7.95 4.37 12.63
C ASN A 99 -7.88 5.90 12.44
N GLU A 100 -7.31 6.34 11.31
CA GLU A 100 -7.08 7.75 11.02
C GLU A 100 -8.38 8.46 10.64
N PRO A 101 -8.56 9.75 11.01
CA PRO A 101 -9.64 10.57 10.48
C PRO A 101 -9.34 10.90 9.01
N GLY A 102 -9.86 10.09 8.08
CA GLY A 102 -9.65 10.25 6.63
C GLY A 102 -10.81 9.66 5.82
N GLY A 103 -11.09 10.26 4.66
CA GLY A 103 -12.15 9.82 3.74
C GLY A 103 -11.65 8.86 2.66
N LEU A 104 -12.58 8.33 1.85
CA LEU A 104 -12.30 7.40 0.74
C LEU A 104 -11.67 8.07 -0.50
N MET A 105 -11.59 9.41 -0.51
CA MET A 105 -11.46 10.20 -1.74
C MET A 105 -10.11 10.00 -2.44
N ASP A 106 -9.00 10.02 -1.69
CA ASP A 106 -7.67 9.93 -2.28
C ASP A 106 -7.38 8.53 -2.85
N GLN A 107 -7.73 7.48 -2.11
CA GLN A 107 -7.42 6.10 -2.50
C GLN A 107 -8.25 5.67 -3.71
N TYR A 108 -9.52 6.09 -3.77
CA TYR A 108 -10.38 5.83 -4.92
C TYR A 108 -9.97 6.65 -6.15
N THR A 109 -9.61 7.93 -5.99
CA THR A 109 -9.20 8.77 -7.13
C THR A 109 -7.92 8.24 -7.77
N ILE A 110 -6.94 7.85 -6.96
CA ILE A 110 -5.66 7.32 -7.45
C ILE A 110 -5.83 5.97 -8.12
N SER A 111 -6.62 5.07 -7.53
CA SER A 111 -6.76 3.70 -8.03
C SER A 111 -7.71 3.59 -9.22
N LEU A 112 -8.76 4.41 -9.26
CA LEU A 112 -9.73 4.39 -10.36
C LEU A 112 -9.24 5.17 -11.57
N GLY A 113 -8.42 6.22 -11.41
CA GLY A 113 -7.48 6.80 -12.39
C GLY A 113 -7.99 7.20 -13.79
N LYS A 114 -9.24 6.90 -14.14
CA LYS A 114 -9.92 7.20 -15.41
C LYS A 114 -11.18 8.02 -15.15
N VAL A 115 -11.05 9.09 -14.37
CA VAL A 115 -12.01 10.19 -14.47
C VAL A 115 -11.32 11.32 -15.21
N LEU A 116 -11.33 11.18 -16.54
CA LEU A 116 -11.49 12.27 -17.51
C LEU A 116 -12.61 11.86 -18.46
#